data_AF-A0A9N8NAP6-F1
#
_entry.id   AF-A0A9N8NAP6-F1
#
_cell.length_a   1.000
_cell.length_b   1.000
_cell.length_c   1.000
_cell.angle_alpha   90.00
_cell.angle_beta   90.00
_cell.angle_gamma   90.00
#
_symmetry.space_group_name_H-M   'P 1'
#
loop_
_entity.id
_entity.type
_entity.pdbx_description
1 polymer ?
#
loop_
_entity_poly.entity_id
_entity_poly.type
_entity_poly.pdbx_seq_one_letter_code
_entity_poly.pdbx_strand_id
1 'polypeptide(L)'
;MVRTSARLNGHVGHQRLALYASAALVIQSVVLLAVIIRYYFFWNDSSALVGVDFTVFWSAAKVAIDHGAPAVFSPQWMSPLEATLRPLATVAPWPYPPTFLAVVLPLGVLSFRAAFGFYVVLSLSAYALAIWRLAKGLDVAAKLALASFPGVAICIYTGQNSLITIARPAARLRCSHPIRYWLAHASRCLR
;
A
#
# COMPACT_ATOMS: atom_id res chain seq x y z
N MET A 1 -3.24 -12.37 45.10
CA MET A 1 -4.39 -12.59 44.18
C MET A 1 -4.48 -11.58 43.03
N VAL A 2 -4.21 -10.28 43.22
CA VAL A 2 -4.35 -9.25 42.17
C VAL A 2 -3.43 -9.45 40.94
N ARG A 3 -2.20 -9.94 41.13
CA ARG A 3 -1.25 -10.20 40.02
C ARG A 3 -1.70 -11.29 39.04
N THR A 4 -2.52 -12.25 39.49
CA THR A 4 -2.96 -13.38 38.67
C THR A 4 -4.11 -12.97 37.75
N SER A 5 -5.04 -12.15 38.24
CA SER A 5 -6.17 -11.61 37.46
C SER A 5 -5.70 -10.69 36.31
N ALA A 6 -4.77 -9.76 36.57
CA ALA A 6 -4.23 -8.88 35.54
C ALA A 6 -3.50 -9.64 34.41
N ARG A 7 -2.82 -10.75 34.76
CA ARG A 7 -2.10 -11.57 33.78
C ARG A 7 -3.05 -12.41 32.91
N LEU A 8 -4.16 -12.89 33.47
CA LEU A 8 -5.22 -13.58 32.74
C LEU A 8 -5.97 -12.62 31.80
N ASN A 9 -6.32 -11.42 32.29
CA ASN A 9 -6.98 -10.38 31.48
C ASN A 9 -6.11 -9.93 30.30
N GLY A 10 -4.81 -9.76 30.51
CA GLY A 10 -3.87 -9.47 29.43
C GLY A 10 -3.88 -10.57 28.35
N HIS A 11 -3.79 -11.84 28.75
CA HIS A 11 -3.75 -12.97 27.83
C HIS A 11 -5.01 -13.08 26.97
N VAL A 12 -6.19 -12.89 27.57
CA VAL A 12 -7.49 -12.86 26.87
C VAL A 12 -7.57 -11.66 25.91
N GLY A 13 -7.04 -10.50 26.30
CA GLY A 13 -6.96 -9.32 25.42
C GLY A 13 -6.12 -9.55 24.17
N HIS A 14 -4.92 -10.13 24.32
CA HIS A 14 -4.05 -10.48 23.20
C HIS A 14 -4.67 -11.50 22.24
N GLN A 15 -5.38 -12.50 22.76
CA GLN A 15 -6.07 -13.51 21.95
C GLN A 15 -7.23 -12.91 21.14
N ARG A 16 -8.05 -12.05 21.74
CA ARG A 16 -9.14 -11.36 21.05
C ARG A 16 -8.63 -10.42 19.95
N LEU A 17 -7.56 -9.67 20.24
CA LEU A 17 -6.91 -8.81 19.27
C LEU A 17 -6.39 -9.60 18.06
N ALA A 18 -5.71 -10.73 18.30
CA ALA A 18 -5.22 -11.59 17.23
C ALA A 18 -6.37 -12.14 16.37
N LEU A 19 -7.46 -12.57 17.00
CA LEU A 19 -8.63 -13.07 16.29
C LEU A 19 -9.24 -11.98 15.40
N TYR A 20 -9.55 -10.80 15.95
CA TYR A 20 -10.15 -9.71 15.17
C TYR A 20 -9.22 -9.21 14.06
N ALA A 21 -7.92 -9.07 14.34
CA ALA A 21 -6.94 -8.67 13.33
C ALA A 21 -6.82 -9.71 12.22
N SER A 22 -6.80 -11.00 12.55
CA SER A 22 -6.76 -12.07 11.53
C SER A 22 -8.03 -12.10 10.69
N ALA A 23 -9.21 -11.96 11.30
CA ALA A 23 -10.48 -11.90 10.60
C ALA A 23 -10.53 -10.68 9.66
N ALA A 24 -10.14 -9.50 10.14
CA ALA A 24 -10.05 -8.29 9.32
C ALA A 24 -9.08 -8.47 8.14
N LEU A 25 -7.90 -9.05 8.38
CA LEU A 25 -6.91 -9.34 7.34
C LEU A 25 -7.44 -10.32 6.28
N VAL A 26 -8.14 -11.36 6.69
CA VAL A 26 -8.75 -12.32 5.76
C VAL A 26 -9.84 -11.64 4.94
N ILE A 27 -10.77 -10.95 5.59
CA ILE A 27 -11.88 -10.27 4.92
C ILE A 27 -11.37 -9.24 3.91
N GLN A 28 -10.44 -8.36 4.30
CA GLN A 28 -9.89 -7.36 3.37
C GLN A 28 -9.15 -8.02 2.19
N SER A 29 -8.44 -9.12 2.43
CA SER A 29 -7.69 -9.83 1.38
C SER A 29 -8.64 -10.50 0.39
N VAL A 30 -9.71 -11.13 0.89
CA VAL A 30 -10.74 -11.76 0.05
C VAL A 30 -11.46 -10.72 -0.78
N VAL A 31 -11.90 -9.60 -0.17
CA VAL A 31 -12.57 -8.51 -0.90
C VAL A 31 -11.66 -7.93 -1.98
N LEU A 32 -10.41 -7.60 -1.62
CA LEU A 32 -9.45 -7.03 -2.55
C LEU A 32 -9.13 -8.00 -3.70
N LEU A 33 -8.91 -9.28 -3.40
CA LEU A 33 -8.65 -10.30 -4.41
C LEU A 33 -9.86 -10.50 -5.33
N ALA A 34 -11.08 -10.51 -4.78
CA ALA A 34 -12.30 -10.63 -5.59
C ALA A 34 -12.45 -9.45 -6.56
N VAL A 35 -12.16 -8.23 -6.12
CA VAL A 35 -12.21 -7.02 -6.98
C VAL A 35 -11.10 -7.05 -8.04
N ILE A 36 -9.88 -7.43 -7.68
CA ILE A 36 -8.75 -7.59 -8.62
C ILE A 36 -9.09 -8.65 -9.67
N ILE A 37 -9.58 -9.81 -9.25
CA ILE A 37 -9.94 -10.92 -10.15
C ILE A 37 -11.06 -10.48 -11.10
N ARG A 38 -12.11 -9.84 -10.56
CA ARG A 38 -13.23 -9.32 -11.35
C ARG A 38 -12.79 -8.34 -12.42
N TYR A 39 -11.88 -7.41 -12.08
CA TYR A 39 -11.40 -6.39 -13.00
C TYR A 39 -10.43 -6.95 -14.04
N TYR A 40 -9.40 -7.69 -13.61
CA TYR A 40 -8.29 -8.09 -14.48
C TYR A 40 -8.51 -9.40 -15.26
N PHE A 41 -9.34 -10.32 -14.75
CA PHE A 41 -9.51 -11.66 -15.32
C PHE A 41 -10.89 -11.90 -15.92
N PHE A 42 -11.94 -11.31 -15.34
CA PHE A 42 -13.32 -11.50 -15.81
C PHE A 42 -13.84 -10.38 -16.73
N TRP A 43 -12.97 -9.47 -17.20
CA TRP A 43 -13.27 -8.44 -18.22
C TRP A 43 -14.61 -7.72 -18.00
N ASN A 44 -14.90 -7.37 -16.75
CA ASN A 44 -16.09 -6.59 -16.43
C ASN A 44 -15.74 -5.11 -16.49
N ASP A 45 -15.85 -4.51 -17.68
CA ASP A 45 -15.53 -3.08 -17.93
C ASP A 45 -16.38 -2.10 -17.09
N SER A 46 -17.47 -2.59 -16.49
CA SER A 46 -18.30 -1.82 -15.54
C SER A 46 -17.76 -1.82 -14.11
N SER A 47 -16.67 -2.55 -13.82
CA SER A 47 -16.06 -2.58 -12.49
C SER A 47 -15.08 -1.43 -12.28
N ALA A 48 -15.05 -0.89 -11.06
CA ALA A 48 -14.16 0.20 -10.71
C ALA A 48 -12.71 -0.22 -10.93
N LEU A 49 -11.95 0.62 -11.67
CA LEU A 49 -10.55 0.39 -11.95
C LEU A 49 -9.77 0.22 -10.64
N VAL A 50 -9.03 -0.89 -10.54
CA VAL A 50 -8.06 -1.10 -9.47
C VAL A 50 -6.71 -0.50 -9.90
N GLY A 51 -6.17 0.39 -9.08
CA GLY A 51 -4.92 1.09 -9.36
C GLY A 51 -5.12 2.44 -10.06
N VAL A 52 -6.22 3.15 -9.77
CA VAL A 52 -6.53 4.48 -10.35
C VAL A 52 -5.34 5.44 -10.25
N ASP A 53 -4.73 5.58 -9.07
CA ASP A 53 -3.60 6.48 -8.87
C ASP A 53 -2.34 5.98 -9.58
N PHE A 54 -2.18 4.65 -9.70
CA PHE A 54 -1.07 4.04 -10.42
C PHE A 54 -1.13 4.30 -11.94
N THR A 55 -2.33 4.55 -12.51
CA THR A 55 -2.45 4.90 -13.93
C THR A 55 -1.65 6.13 -14.31
N VAL A 56 -1.58 7.13 -13.43
CA VAL A 56 -0.83 8.36 -13.66
C VAL A 56 0.67 8.05 -13.72
N PHE A 57 1.15 7.14 -12.87
CA PHE A 57 2.56 6.71 -12.83
C PHE A 57 2.95 5.95 -14.09
N TRP A 58 2.14 4.98 -14.48
CA TRP A 58 2.41 4.18 -15.67
C TRP A 58 2.27 5.01 -16.95
N SER A 59 1.25 5.87 -17.05
CA SER A 59 1.04 6.75 -18.21
C SER A 59 2.20 7.73 -18.37
N ALA A 60 2.66 8.36 -17.29
CA ALA A 60 3.82 9.25 -17.35
C ALA A 60 5.10 8.50 -17.77
N ALA A 61 5.33 7.28 -17.25
CA ALA A 61 6.47 6.47 -17.66
C ALA A 61 6.41 6.09 -19.14
N LYS A 62 5.24 5.68 -19.65
CA LYS A 62 5.02 5.38 -21.07
C LYS A 62 5.23 6.59 -21.96
N VAL A 63 4.60 7.72 -21.63
CA VAL A 63 4.75 8.98 -22.37
C VAL A 63 6.20 9.43 -22.39
N ALA A 64 6.92 9.32 -21.27
CA ALA A 64 8.32 9.70 -21.22
C ALA A 64 9.22 8.83 -22.10
N ILE A 65 8.92 7.53 -22.23
CA ILE A 65 9.63 6.60 -23.12
C ILE A 65 9.29 6.91 -24.59
N ASP A 66 8.01 7.09 -24.90
CA ASP A 66 7.53 7.19 -26.28
C ASP A 66 7.70 8.60 -26.88
N HIS A 67 7.64 9.65 -26.05
CA HIS A 67 7.61 11.06 -26.47
C HIS A 67 8.61 11.98 -25.74
N GLY A 68 9.43 11.41 -24.85
CA GLY A 68 10.44 12.15 -24.07
C GLY A 68 9.91 12.72 -22.76
N ALA A 69 10.82 12.95 -21.80
CA ALA A 69 10.47 13.34 -20.44
C ALA A 69 9.58 14.60 -20.30
N PRO A 70 9.74 15.68 -21.10
CA PRO A 70 8.88 16.86 -20.98
C PRO A 70 7.42 16.61 -21.40
N ALA A 71 7.16 15.56 -22.20
CA ALA A 71 5.84 15.27 -22.72
C ALA A 71 4.82 14.88 -21.63
N VAL A 72 5.28 14.43 -20.45
CA VAL A 72 4.42 14.05 -19.32
C VAL A 72 3.60 15.20 -18.74
N PHE A 73 4.02 16.45 -19.00
CA PHE A 73 3.29 17.65 -18.57
C PHE A 73 2.26 18.11 -19.62
N SER A 74 2.21 17.46 -20.78
CA SER A 74 1.28 17.82 -21.85
C SER A 74 0.04 16.92 -21.83
N PRO A 75 -1.16 17.51 -21.66
CA PRO A 75 -2.42 16.76 -21.73
C PRO A 75 -2.61 16.01 -23.05
N GLN A 76 -1.99 16.49 -24.14
CA GLN A 76 -2.10 15.86 -25.47
C GLN A 76 -1.56 14.42 -25.47
N TRP A 77 -0.57 14.12 -24.61
CA TRP A 77 0.06 12.80 -24.53
C TRP A 77 -0.47 11.97 -23.36
N MET A 78 -0.78 12.60 -22.23
CA MET A 78 -1.27 11.91 -21.03
C MET A 78 -2.75 11.51 -21.14
N SER A 79 -3.62 12.41 -21.61
CA SER A 79 -5.07 12.20 -21.61
C SER A 79 -5.51 10.97 -22.40
N PRO A 80 -4.99 10.69 -23.61
CA PRO A 80 -5.42 9.53 -24.38
C PRO A 80 -5.11 8.21 -23.66
N LEU A 81 -3.91 8.07 -23.10
CA LEU A 81 -3.51 6.87 -22.37
C LEU A 81 -4.35 6.68 -21.11
N GLU A 82 -4.55 7.74 -20.33
CA GLU A 82 -5.40 7.67 -19.16
C GLU A 82 -6.84 7.32 -19.52
N ALA A 83 -7.40 7.87 -20.61
CA ALA A 83 -8.75 7.55 -21.06
C ALA A 83 -8.91 6.06 -21.43
N THR A 84 -7.87 5.40 -21.94
CA THR A 84 -7.91 3.95 -22.21
C THR A 84 -8.00 3.10 -20.94
N LEU A 85 -7.41 3.57 -19.84
CA LEU A 85 -7.36 2.84 -18.56
C LEU A 85 -8.53 3.19 -17.64
N ARG A 86 -9.00 4.44 -17.71
CA ARG A 86 -10.02 5.02 -16.82
C ARG A 86 -10.99 5.92 -17.60
N PRO A 87 -11.84 5.34 -18.47
CA PRO A 87 -12.72 6.10 -19.36
C PRO A 87 -13.75 6.98 -18.64
N LEU A 88 -14.06 6.69 -17.37
CA LEU A 88 -15.02 7.44 -16.55
C LEU A 88 -14.36 8.41 -15.55
N ALA A 89 -13.03 8.52 -15.52
CA ALA A 89 -12.31 9.37 -14.57
C ALA A 89 -11.75 10.63 -15.23
N THR A 90 -11.71 11.74 -14.48
CA THR A 90 -11.05 12.97 -14.91
C THR A 90 -9.54 12.73 -15.10
N VAL A 91 -8.96 13.16 -16.22
CA VAL A 91 -7.51 13.11 -16.47
C VAL A 91 -6.76 13.81 -15.35
N ALA A 92 -5.77 13.14 -14.77
CA ALA A 92 -5.00 13.65 -13.66
C ALA A 92 -3.63 14.12 -14.17
N PRO A 93 -3.28 15.41 -14.03
CA PRO A 93 -1.98 15.89 -14.47
C PRO A 93 -0.88 15.25 -13.62
N TRP A 94 0.29 14.99 -14.22
CA TRP A 94 1.47 14.50 -13.52
C TRP A 94 1.95 15.52 -12.47
N PRO A 95 1.84 15.24 -11.15
CA PRO A 95 2.10 16.25 -10.12
C PRO A 95 3.52 16.18 -9.54
N TYR A 96 4.36 15.25 -10.00
CA TYR A 96 5.64 14.95 -9.37
C TYR A 96 6.83 15.63 -10.07
N PRO A 97 7.94 15.90 -9.35
CA PRO A 97 9.14 16.45 -9.95
C PRO A 97 9.80 15.46 -10.93
N PRO A 98 10.63 15.93 -11.86
CA PRO A 98 11.35 15.08 -12.82
C PRO A 98 12.21 13.98 -12.19
N THR A 99 12.68 14.16 -10.96
CA THR A 99 13.44 13.12 -10.24
C THR A 99 12.60 11.89 -9.92
N PHE A 100 11.30 12.04 -9.67
CA PHE A 100 10.40 10.91 -9.45
C PHE A 100 10.06 10.20 -10.76
N LEU A 101 10.05 10.92 -11.88
CA LEU A 101 9.88 10.31 -13.21
C LEU A 101 10.95 9.25 -13.46
N ALA A 102 12.21 9.53 -13.09
CA ALA A 102 13.30 8.56 -13.21
C ALA A 102 13.07 7.26 -12.42
N VAL A 103 12.34 7.33 -11.29
CA VAL A 103 12.00 6.16 -10.47
C VAL A 103 10.93 5.30 -11.14
N VAL A 104 9.94 5.91 -11.79
CA VAL A 104 8.83 5.19 -12.42
C VAL A 104 9.11 4.77 -13.86
N LEU A 105 10.11 5.38 -14.52
CA LEU A 105 10.49 5.08 -15.91
C LEU A 105 10.57 3.58 -16.23
N PRO A 106 11.23 2.73 -15.42
CA PRO A 106 11.33 1.29 -15.71
C PRO A 106 9.96 0.59 -15.81
N LEU A 107 8.93 1.10 -15.13
CA LEU A 107 7.58 0.54 -15.16
C LEU A 107 6.90 0.76 -16.52
N GLY A 108 7.28 1.79 -17.27
CA GLY A 108 6.75 2.07 -18.60
C GLY A 108 7.21 1.08 -19.67
N VAL A 109 8.22 0.25 -19.40
CA VAL A 109 8.62 -0.83 -20.33
C VAL A 109 7.63 -1.99 -20.29
N LEU A 110 6.90 -2.14 -19.18
CA LEU A 110 5.96 -3.23 -18.94
C LEU A 110 4.54 -2.85 -19.41
N SER A 111 3.73 -3.86 -19.72
CA SER A 111 2.28 -3.66 -19.86
C SER A 111 1.70 -3.18 -18.53
N PHE A 112 0.60 -2.42 -18.57
CA PHE A 112 -0.03 -1.87 -17.35
C PHE A 112 -0.28 -2.94 -16.28
N ARG A 113 -0.81 -4.11 -16.68
CA ARG A 113 -1.09 -5.24 -15.78
C ARG A 113 0.17 -5.77 -15.08
N ALA A 114 1.26 -5.94 -15.84
CA ALA A 114 2.53 -6.40 -15.31
C ALA A 114 3.18 -5.36 -14.39
N ALA A 115 3.16 -4.09 -14.79
CA ALA A 115 3.67 -2.98 -13.99
C ALA A 115 2.91 -2.84 -12.67
N PHE A 116 1.58 -2.93 -12.70
CA PHE A 116 0.75 -2.85 -11.51
C PHE A 116 0.96 -4.06 -10.58
N GLY A 117 1.01 -5.27 -11.13
CA GLY A 117 1.32 -6.48 -10.34
C GLY A 117 2.68 -6.37 -9.64
N PHE A 118 3.71 -5.92 -10.35
CA PHE A 118 5.03 -5.65 -9.77
C PHE A 118 4.96 -4.59 -8.66
N TYR A 119 4.25 -3.49 -8.90
CA TYR A 119 4.08 -2.41 -7.93
C TYR A 119 3.39 -2.86 -6.64
N VAL A 120 2.36 -3.70 -6.74
CA VAL A 120 1.65 -4.26 -5.58
C VAL A 120 2.59 -5.16 -4.77
N VAL A 121 3.33 -6.06 -5.43
CA VAL A 121 4.31 -6.94 -4.77
C VAL A 121 5.39 -6.11 -4.07
N LEU A 122 5.91 -5.09 -4.73
CA LEU A 122 6.91 -4.18 -4.16
C LEU A 122 6.37 -3.43 -2.93
N SER A 123 5.15 -2.91 -3.02
CA SER A 123 4.48 -2.17 -1.94
C SER A 123 4.23 -3.05 -0.71
N LEU A 124 3.72 -4.26 -0.92
CA LEU A 124 3.50 -5.26 0.14
C LEU A 124 4.82 -5.69 0.78
N SER A 125 5.85 -5.92 -0.03
CA SER A 125 7.19 -6.29 0.46
C SER A 125 7.81 -5.17 1.29
N ALA A 126 7.70 -3.92 0.83
CA ALA A 126 8.16 -2.74 1.56
C ALA A 126 7.43 -2.58 2.90
N TYR A 127 6.12 -2.79 2.91
CA TYR A 127 5.31 -2.73 4.13
C TYR A 127 5.61 -3.86 5.11
N ALA A 128 5.71 -5.10 4.63
CA ALA A 128 6.10 -6.26 5.44
C ALA A 128 7.49 -6.06 6.06
N LEU A 129 8.43 -5.50 5.30
CA LEU A 129 9.76 -5.14 5.79
C LEU A 129 9.70 -4.03 6.84
N ALA A 130 8.82 -3.04 6.67
CA ALA A 130 8.60 -2.00 7.68
C ALA A 130 8.07 -2.58 8.99
N ILE A 131 7.06 -3.47 8.94
CA ILE A 131 6.56 -4.19 10.12
C ILE A 131 7.70 -5.01 10.74
N TRP A 132 8.41 -5.82 9.96
CA TRP A 132 9.51 -6.64 10.47
C TRP A 132 10.61 -5.82 11.14
N ARG A 133 10.88 -4.61 10.62
CA ARG A 133 11.92 -3.74 11.20
C ARG A 133 11.45 -2.94 12.41
N LEU A 134 10.24 -2.39 12.39
CA LEU A 134 9.74 -1.47 13.41
C LEU A 134 9.03 -2.19 14.57
N ALA A 135 8.40 -3.33 14.32
CA ALA A 135 7.69 -4.12 15.32
C ALA A 135 8.58 -5.17 16.01
N LYS A 136 9.92 -4.98 16.02
CA LYS A 136 10.83 -5.86 16.75
C LYS A 136 10.56 -5.73 18.26
N GLY A 137 10.09 -6.81 18.87
CA GLY A 137 9.70 -6.85 20.29
C GLY A 137 8.19 -6.70 20.54
N LEU A 138 7.38 -6.45 19.50
CA LEU A 138 5.93 -6.56 19.61
C LEU A 138 5.51 -8.04 19.54
N ASP A 139 4.41 -8.34 20.23
CA ASP A 139 3.77 -9.65 20.20
C ASP A 139 3.14 -9.92 18.82
N VAL A 140 2.73 -11.16 18.60
CA VAL A 140 2.14 -11.59 17.33
C VAL A 140 0.80 -10.87 17.09
N ALA A 141 0.00 -10.62 18.14
CA ALA A 141 -1.29 -9.95 17.99
C ALA A 141 -1.13 -8.50 17.50
N ALA A 142 -0.18 -7.73 18.04
CA ALA A 142 0.08 -6.38 17.56
C ALA A 142 0.63 -6.36 16.12
N LYS A 143 1.48 -7.33 15.74
CA LYS A 143 1.97 -7.46 14.35
C LYS A 143 0.83 -7.79 13.38
N LEU A 144 -0.09 -8.67 13.78
CA LEU A 144 -1.29 -8.96 13.00
C LEU A 144 -2.18 -7.72 12.87
N ALA A 145 -2.36 -6.96 13.96
CA ALA A 145 -3.15 -5.72 13.93
C ALA A 145 -2.55 -4.67 12.99
N LEU A 146 -1.21 -4.57 12.92
CA LEU A 146 -0.52 -3.72 11.94
C LEU A 146 -0.75 -4.25 10.52
N ALA A 147 -0.57 -5.55 10.29
CA ALA A 147 -0.78 -6.16 8.97
C ALA A 147 -2.23 -6.01 8.47
N SER A 148 -3.21 -6.09 9.38
CA SER A 148 -4.64 -5.91 9.11
C SER A 148 -5.08 -4.45 9.06
N PHE A 149 -4.15 -3.49 8.99
CA PHE A 149 -4.51 -2.09 8.90
C PHE A 149 -5.27 -1.84 7.58
N PRO A 150 -6.52 -1.33 7.62
CA PRO A 150 -7.37 -1.19 6.44
C PRO A 150 -6.77 -0.28 5.36
N GLY A 151 -5.92 0.68 5.77
CA GLY A 151 -5.21 1.54 4.82
C GLY A 151 -4.30 0.79 3.85
N VAL A 152 -3.84 -0.43 4.20
CA VAL A 152 -3.08 -1.29 3.29
C VAL A 152 -3.95 -1.71 2.10
N ALA A 153 -5.17 -2.19 2.36
CA ALA A 153 -6.09 -2.60 1.32
C ALA A 153 -6.51 -1.41 0.44
N ILE A 154 -6.77 -0.25 1.05
CA ILE A 154 -7.08 0.99 0.31
C ILE A 154 -5.91 1.39 -0.60
N CYS A 155 -4.67 1.39 -0.09
CA CYS A 155 -3.51 1.76 -0.90
C CYS A 155 -3.29 0.82 -2.08
N ILE A 156 -3.53 -0.48 -1.91
CA ILE A 156 -3.44 -1.44 -3.03
C ILE A 156 -4.58 -1.21 -4.02
N TYR A 157 -5.80 -1.02 -3.53
CA TYR A 157 -6.97 -0.77 -4.37
C TYR A 157 -6.81 0.49 -5.22
N THR A 158 -6.34 1.59 -4.64
CA THR A 158 -6.16 2.85 -5.37
C THR A 158 -4.83 2.92 -6.11
N GLY A 159 -3.80 2.19 -5.69
CA GLY A 159 -2.45 2.28 -6.24
C GLY A 159 -1.56 3.35 -5.59
N GLN A 160 -1.90 3.82 -4.38
CA GLN A 160 -1.15 4.86 -3.63
C GLN A 160 0.26 4.42 -3.23
N ASN A 161 1.22 5.34 -3.29
CA ASN A 161 2.64 5.09 -3.00
C ASN A 161 3.01 5.13 -1.50
N SER A 162 2.02 5.38 -0.64
CA SER A 162 2.17 5.50 0.82
C SER A 162 2.84 4.28 1.46
N LEU A 163 2.58 3.06 0.96
CA LEU A 163 3.18 1.82 1.47
C LEU A 163 4.69 1.72 1.20
N ILE A 164 5.15 2.24 0.06
CA ILE A 164 6.59 2.31 -0.25
C ILE A 164 7.24 3.42 0.56
N THR A 165 6.55 4.56 0.69
CA THR A 165 7.05 5.72 1.44
C THR A 165 7.27 5.41 2.92
N ILE A 166 6.38 4.63 3.56
CA ILE A 166 6.52 4.29 4.99
C ILE A 166 7.73 3.37 5.27
N ALA A 167 8.20 2.63 4.27
CA ALA A 167 9.39 1.80 4.40
C ALA A 167 10.70 2.61 4.51
N ARG A 168 10.72 3.86 4.00
CA ARG A 168 11.90 4.74 4.09
C ARG A 168 12.21 5.18 5.53
N PRO A 169 11.26 5.72 6.31
CA PRO A 169 11.44 5.94 7.74
C PRO A 169 11.82 4.64 8.47
N ALA A 170 11.20 3.50 8.13
CA ALA A 170 11.52 2.22 8.79
C ALA A 170 12.99 1.78 8.66
N ALA A 171 13.66 2.19 7.58
CA ALA A 171 15.10 2.00 7.40
C ALA A 171 15.93 2.97 8.27
N ARG A 172 15.54 4.26 8.35
CA ARG A 172 16.25 5.30 9.13
C ARG A 172 16.03 5.20 10.64
N LEU A 173 14.84 4.82 11.08
CA LEU A 173 14.44 4.74 12.50
C LEU A 173 15.09 3.56 13.25
N ARG A 174 15.76 2.65 12.54
CA ARG A 174 16.68 1.69 13.14
C ARG A 174 17.95 2.35 13.70
N CYS A 175 18.24 3.60 13.31
CA CYS A 175 19.43 4.36 13.70
C CYS A 175 19.15 5.54 14.66
N SER A 176 17.90 5.84 15.00
CA SER A 176 17.59 6.89 15.98
C SER A 176 16.50 6.43 16.96
N HIS A 177 16.67 6.80 18.22
CA HIS A 177 16.03 6.20 19.40
C HIS A 177 14.57 6.62 19.76
N PRO A 178 13.73 7.37 18.98
CA PRO A 178 12.51 7.94 19.58
C PRO A 178 11.21 7.11 19.44
N ILE A 179 11.12 6.07 18.60
CA ILE A 179 9.83 5.34 18.39
C ILE A 179 9.43 4.44 19.57
N ARG A 180 10.36 4.13 20.46
CA ARG A 180 10.07 3.38 21.68
C ARG A 180 9.00 4.04 22.54
N TYR A 181 8.84 5.37 22.48
CA TYR A 181 7.85 6.11 23.29
C TYR A 181 6.41 5.88 22.83
N TRP A 182 6.13 5.92 21.52
CA TRP A 182 4.76 5.77 21.00
C TRP A 182 4.23 4.33 21.16
N LEU A 183 5.07 3.33 20.90
CA LEU A 183 4.71 1.92 21.12
C LEU A 183 4.65 1.56 22.62
N ALA A 184 5.51 2.16 23.45
CA ALA A 184 5.42 1.99 24.91
C ALA A 184 4.14 2.63 25.47
N HIS A 185 3.69 3.77 24.94
CA HIS A 185 2.44 4.41 25.36
C HIS A 185 1.21 3.58 24.97
N ALA A 186 1.17 3.05 23.74
CA ALA A 186 0.10 2.15 23.30
C ALA A 186 0.03 0.86 24.16
N SER A 187 1.19 0.30 24.53
CA SER A 187 1.26 -0.86 25.42
C SER A 187 0.95 -0.58 26.90
N ARG A 188 0.94 0.69 27.32
CA ARG A 188 0.51 1.13 28.67
C ARG A 188 -0.99 1.39 28.73
N CYS A 189 -1.61 1.83 27.64
CA CYS A 189 -3.07 1.97 27.54
C CYS A 189 -3.80 0.62 27.43
N LEU A 190 -3.08 -0.46 27.09
CA LEU A 190 -3.59 -1.84 27.02
C LEU A 190 -3.31 -2.66 28.29
N ARG A 191 -2.86 -2.04 29.39
CA ARG A 191 -2.67 -2.69 30.70
C ARG A 191 -3.68 -2.21 31.72
#